data_AF-H9ERL6-F1
#
_entry.id   AF-H9ERL6-F1
#
_cell.length_a   1.000
_cell.length_b   1.000
_cell.length_c   1.000
_cell.angle_alpha   90.00
_cell.angle_beta   90.00
_cell.angle_gamma   90.00
#
_symmetry.space_group_name_H-M   'P 1'
#
loop_
_entity.id
_entity.type
_entity.pdbx_description
1 polymer ?
#
loop_
_entity_poly.entity_id
_entity_poly.type
_entity_poly.pdbx_seq_one_letter_code
_entity_poly.pdbx_strand_id
1 'polypeptide(L)'
;MAVTKELLQMDLYALLGIEEKAADKEVKKAYRQKALSCHPDKNPDNPRAAELFHQLSQALEVLTDAAARAAYDKVRKAKKQAAERTQKLDEKRKKVKLDLEARERQAQAQESEEEEESRSTRTLEQEIERLREEGSRQLEEQQRLIREQIRQEHDHRLRGKAENTEGQGTPKLKLKWKCKKEDESKSGYSKDVLLRLLQKYGEVLNLVLSSKKPGTAVVEFATVKAAELAVQNEVGLVDNPLKISWLEGQPQGAVGRSHSGLSKGSVLSERDYESLVMMRMRQAAERQQLIARMQQEDQEGPPT
;
A
#
# COMPACT_ATOMS: atom_id res chain seq x y z
N MET A 1 -16.08 -85.61 1.11
CA MET A 1 -15.46 -84.37 1.66
C MET A 1 -15.77 -83.12 0.83
N ALA A 2 -15.87 -83.17 -0.51
CA ALA A 2 -16.24 -82.00 -1.33
C ALA A 2 -17.73 -81.59 -1.14
N VAL A 3 -18.63 -82.58 -1.18
CA VAL A 3 -20.08 -82.40 -1.02
C VAL A 3 -20.47 -81.69 0.30
N THR A 4 -19.80 -82.02 1.39
CA THR A 4 -20.05 -81.41 2.72
C THR A 4 -19.63 -79.95 2.80
N LYS A 5 -18.66 -79.51 1.98
CA LYS A 5 -18.19 -78.11 1.95
C LYS A 5 -19.14 -77.22 1.16
N GLU A 6 -19.72 -77.74 0.08
CA GLU A 6 -20.72 -77.03 -0.73
C GLU A 6 -22.01 -76.80 0.06
N LEU A 7 -22.47 -77.79 0.83
CA LEU A 7 -23.63 -77.66 1.72
C LEU A 7 -23.48 -76.55 2.77
N LEU A 8 -22.26 -76.31 3.28
CA LEU A 8 -21.96 -75.22 4.22
C LEU A 8 -21.93 -73.83 3.56
N GLN A 9 -21.81 -73.78 2.23
CA GLN A 9 -21.85 -72.52 1.47
C GLN A 9 -23.27 -72.16 1.04
N MET A 10 -24.14 -73.15 0.83
CA MET A 10 -25.53 -73.00 0.43
C MET A 10 -26.46 -72.75 1.61
N ASP A 11 -27.58 -72.07 1.37
CA ASP A 11 -28.64 -71.90 2.36
C ASP A 11 -29.65 -73.05 2.26
N LEU A 12 -29.54 -74.03 3.17
CA LEU A 12 -30.35 -75.25 3.18
C LEU A 12 -31.82 -74.95 3.49
N TYR A 13 -32.08 -73.92 4.31
CA TYR A 13 -33.44 -73.48 4.64
C TYR A 13 -34.10 -72.81 3.44
N ALA A 14 -33.38 -71.95 2.72
CA ALA A 14 -33.85 -71.34 1.48
C ALA A 14 -34.08 -72.40 0.37
N LEU A 15 -33.20 -73.40 0.29
CA LEU A 15 -33.33 -74.51 -0.67
C LEU A 15 -34.62 -75.31 -0.43
N LEU A 16 -34.98 -75.59 0.83
CA LEU A 16 -36.25 -76.22 1.19
C LEU A 16 -37.44 -75.25 1.24
N GLY A 17 -37.19 -73.93 1.23
CA GLY A 17 -38.21 -72.89 1.26
C GLY A 17 -38.92 -72.79 2.60
N ILE A 18 -38.19 -73.03 3.69
CA ILE A 18 -38.68 -73.06 5.06
C ILE A 18 -37.98 -71.99 5.90
N GLU A 19 -38.60 -71.61 7.01
CA GLU A 19 -37.97 -70.70 7.97
C GLU A 19 -36.88 -71.41 8.79
N GLU A 20 -35.90 -70.65 9.28
CA GLU A 20 -34.79 -71.18 10.09
C GLU A 20 -35.26 -71.89 11.38
N LYS A 21 -36.40 -71.45 11.91
CA LYS A 21 -37.03 -72.01 13.12
C LYS A 21 -38.02 -73.16 12.84
N ALA A 22 -38.11 -73.62 11.59
CA ALA A 22 -39.04 -74.67 11.21
C ALA A 22 -38.81 -75.97 11.98
N ALA A 23 -39.89 -76.62 12.39
CA ALA A 23 -39.84 -77.90 13.09
C ALA A 23 -39.50 -79.05 12.13
N ASP A 24 -38.93 -80.15 12.63
CA ASP A 24 -38.51 -81.28 11.78
C ASP A 24 -39.65 -81.88 10.94
N LYS A 25 -40.89 -81.78 11.44
CA LYS A 25 -42.10 -82.18 10.70
C LYS A 25 -42.33 -81.31 9.45
N GLU A 26 -42.03 -80.02 9.54
CA GLU A 26 -42.15 -79.05 8.45
C GLU A 26 -41.01 -79.24 7.44
N VAL A 27 -39.78 -79.50 7.90
CA VAL A 27 -38.64 -79.87 7.05
C VAL A 27 -38.97 -81.08 6.19
N LYS A 28 -39.48 -82.16 6.81
CA LYS A 28 -39.89 -83.39 6.10
C LYS A 28 -41.06 -83.16 5.15
N LYS A 29 -42.01 -82.29 5.50
CA LYS A 29 -43.15 -81.94 4.63
C LYS A 29 -42.69 -81.15 3.40
N ALA A 30 -41.87 -80.12 3.60
CA ALA A 30 -41.33 -79.29 2.52
C ALA A 30 -40.43 -80.10 1.57
N TYR A 31 -39.59 -80.98 2.11
CA TYR A 31 -38.81 -81.92 1.29
C TYR A 31 -39.71 -82.78 0.41
N ARG A 32 -40.75 -83.43 0.95
CA ARG A 32 -41.65 -84.27 0.15
C ARG A 32 -42.32 -83.49 -0.97
N GLN A 33 -42.75 -82.26 -0.71
CA GLN A 33 -43.37 -81.41 -1.74
C GLN A 33 -42.36 -81.05 -2.85
N LYS A 34 -41.16 -80.60 -2.49
CA LYS A 34 -40.12 -80.22 -3.47
C LYS A 34 -39.53 -81.41 -4.21
N ALA A 35 -39.35 -82.54 -3.53
CA ALA A 35 -38.87 -83.78 -4.12
C ALA A 35 -39.82 -84.33 -5.18
N LEU A 36 -41.14 -84.19 -5.00
CA LEU A 36 -42.14 -84.56 -6.00
C LEU A 36 -42.08 -83.67 -7.24
N SER A 37 -41.83 -82.38 -7.06
CA SER A 37 -41.69 -81.41 -8.16
C SER A 37 -40.38 -81.59 -8.93
N CYS A 38 -39.28 -81.93 -8.24
CA CYS A 38 -37.95 -82.08 -8.82
C CYS A 38 -37.55 -83.55 -9.08
N HIS A 39 -38.51 -84.48 -9.07
CA HIS A 39 -38.19 -85.90 -9.24
C HIS A 39 -37.63 -86.16 -10.66
N PRO A 40 -36.50 -86.88 -10.81
CA PRO A 40 -35.87 -87.11 -12.12
C PRO A 40 -36.77 -87.93 -13.06
N ASP A 41 -37.58 -88.86 -12.53
CA ASP A 41 -38.54 -89.66 -13.31
C ASP A 41 -39.68 -88.83 -13.91
N LYS A 42 -40.10 -87.75 -13.23
CA LYS A 42 -41.17 -86.85 -13.73
C LYS A 42 -40.63 -85.73 -14.62
N ASN A 43 -39.33 -85.50 -14.59
CA ASN A 43 -38.64 -84.46 -15.35
C ASN A 43 -37.43 -85.03 -16.10
N PRO A 44 -37.63 -86.03 -16.99
CA PRO A 44 -36.53 -86.69 -17.70
C PRO A 44 -35.74 -85.75 -18.61
N ASP A 45 -36.36 -84.66 -19.08
CA ASP A 45 -35.74 -83.67 -19.97
C ASP A 45 -34.88 -82.61 -19.26
N ASN A 46 -34.88 -82.58 -17.91
CA ASN A 46 -34.16 -81.57 -17.13
C ASN A 46 -32.98 -82.18 -16.34
N PRO A 47 -31.73 -82.04 -16.81
CA PRO A 47 -30.57 -82.58 -16.10
C PRO A 47 -30.34 -81.93 -14.72
N ARG A 48 -30.83 -80.70 -14.50
CA ARG A 48 -30.76 -80.02 -13.19
C ARG A 48 -31.73 -80.60 -12.17
N ALA A 49 -32.76 -81.34 -12.60
CA ALA A 49 -33.70 -81.97 -11.67
C ALA A 49 -32.99 -83.01 -10.80
N ALA A 50 -32.07 -83.78 -11.36
CA ALA A 50 -31.27 -84.76 -10.62
C ALA A 50 -30.33 -84.11 -9.60
N GLU A 51 -29.65 -83.02 -9.98
CA GLU A 51 -28.77 -82.25 -9.08
C GLU A 51 -29.55 -81.61 -7.93
N LEU A 52 -30.68 -80.96 -8.24
CA LEU A 52 -31.55 -80.33 -7.23
C LEU A 52 -32.14 -81.38 -6.28
N PHE A 53 -32.58 -82.52 -6.81
CA PHE A 53 -33.09 -83.62 -5.99
C PHE A 53 -32.00 -84.15 -5.03
N HIS A 54 -30.76 -84.27 -5.50
CA HIS A 54 -29.63 -84.67 -4.67
C HIS A 54 -29.35 -83.63 -3.57
N GLN A 55 -29.34 -82.34 -3.90
CA GLN A 55 -29.16 -81.25 -2.93
C GLN A 55 -30.30 -81.20 -1.90
N LEU A 56 -31.55 -81.41 -2.32
CA LEU A 56 -32.71 -81.49 -1.41
C LEU A 56 -32.59 -82.67 -0.45
N SER A 57 -32.08 -83.81 -0.92
CA SER A 57 -31.87 -85.02 -0.11
C SER A 57 -30.81 -84.77 0.96
N GLN A 58 -29.69 -84.14 0.58
CA GLN A 58 -28.63 -83.76 1.51
C GLN A 58 -29.08 -82.69 2.52
N ALA A 59 -29.89 -81.72 2.08
CA ALA A 59 -30.46 -80.71 2.97
C ALA A 59 -31.38 -81.34 4.01
N LEU A 60 -32.20 -82.34 3.62
CA LEU A 60 -33.02 -83.09 4.57
C LEU A 60 -32.14 -83.84 5.59
N GLU A 61 -31.09 -84.52 5.14
CA GLU A 61 -30.18 -85.27 6.03
C GLU A 61 -29.56 -84.36 7.09
N VAL A 62 -29.02 -83.21 6.69
CA VAL A 62 -28.39 -82.24 7.60
C VAL A 62 -29.41 -81.57 8.53
N LEU A 63 -30.62 -81.25 8.04
CA LEU A 63 -31.63 -80.54 8.84
C LEU A 63 -32.48 -81.46 9.73
N THR A 64 -32.43 -82.77 9.53
CA THR A 64 -33.16 -83.75 10.37
C THR A 64 -32.30 -84.35 11.48
N ASP A 65 -30.97 -84.33 11.36
CA ASP A 65 -30.07 -84.64 12.47
C ASP A 65 -29.81 -83.39 13.33
N ALA A 66 -30.13 -83.48 14.62
CA ALA A 66 -29.94 -82.37 15.56
C ALA A 66 -28.47 -81.94 15.68
N ALA A 67 -27.52 -82.88 15.62
CA ALA A 67 -26.10 -82.57 15.71
C ALA A 67 -25.59 -81.86 14.44
N ALA A 68 -25.94 -82.40 13.25
CA ALA A 68 -25.61 -81.78 11.98
C ALA A 68 -26.26 -80.40 11.80
N ARG A 69 -27.53 -80.23 12.17
CA ARG A 69 -28.24 -78.95 12.12
C ARG A 69 -27.57 -77.90 13.01
N ALA A 70 -27.22 -78.25 14.24
CA ALA A 70 -26.53 -77.35 15.16
C ALA A 70 -25.14 -76.94 14.63
N ALA A 71 -24.39 -77.87 14.03
CA ALA A 71 -23.09 -77.58 13.43
C ALA A 71 -23.22 -76.64 12.21
N TYR A 72 -24.21 -76.90 11.34
CA TYR A 72 -24.53 -76.06 10.19
C TYR A 72 -24.91 -74.63 10.62
N ASP A 73 -25.81 -74.50 11.58
CA ASP A 73 -26.27 -73.20 12.09
C ASP A 73 -25.11 -72.41 12.73
N LYS A 74 -24.21 -73.09 13.46
CA LYS A 74 -23.02 -72.47 14.06
C LYS A 74 -22.08 -71.90 13.00
N VAL A 75 -21.80 -72.65 11.94
CA VAL A 75 -20.92 -72.20 10.84
C VAL A 75 -21.56 -71.03 10.08
N ARG A 76 -22.87 -71.13 9.77
CA ARG A 76 -23.62 -70.06 9.09
C ARG A 76 -23.62 -68.77 9.91
N LYS A 77 -23.88 -68.84 11.22
CA LYS A 77 -23.84 -67.69 12.12
C LYS A 77 -22.45 -67.08 12.21
N ALA A 78 -21.41 -67.90 12.34
CA ALA A 78 -20.03 -67.43 12.37
C ALA A 78 -19.63 -66.71 11.06
N LYS A 79 -20.04 -67.25 9.90
CA LYS A 79 -19.81 -66.63 8.59
C LYS A 79 -20.52 -65.28 8.47
N LYS A 80 -21.79 -65.20 8.90
CA LYS A 80 -22.55 -63.94 8.92
C LYS A 80 -21.88 -62.88 9.81
N GLN A 81 -21.47 -63.27 11.02
CA GLN A 81 -20.77 -62.38 11.95
C GLN A 81 -19.41 -61.92 11.41
N ALA A 82 -18.66 -62.81 10.75
CA ALA A 82 -17.39 -62.46 10.11
C ALA A 82 -17.59 -61.48 8.94
N ALA A 83 -18.61 -61.69 8.12
CA ALA A 83 -18.98 -60.78 7.03
C ALA A 83 -19.38 -59.40 7.58
N GLU A 84 -20.23 -59.33 8.60
CA GLU A 84 -20.62 -58.08 9.26
C GLU A 84 -19.41 -57.35 9.88
N ARG A 85 -18.48 -58.07 10.50
CA ARG A 85 -17.24 -57.48 11.05
C ARG A 85 -16.38 -56.88 9.93
N THR A 86 -16.22 -57.62 8.83
CA THR A 86 -15.41 -57.18 7.68
C THR A 86 -16.04 -55.94 7.04
N GLN A 87 -17.35 -55.97 6.81
CA GLN A 87 -18.11 -54.82 6.31
C GLN A 87 -17.94 -53.59 7.19
N LYS A 88 -18.08 -53.73 8.52
CA LYS A 88 -17.87 -52.61 9.45
C LYS A 88 -16.43 -52.07 9.42
N LEU A 89 -15.44 -52.94 9.24
CA LEU A 89 -14.04 -52.50 9.11
C LEU A 89 -13.82 -51.75 7.80
N ASP A 90 -14.42 -52.23 6.70
CA ASP A 90 -14.30 -51.59 5.39
C ASP A 90 -15.04 -50.24 5.35
N GLU A 91 -16.22 -50.14 5.97
CA GLU A 91 -16.93 -48.87 6.16
C GLU A 91 -16.09 -47.86 6.97
N LYS A 92 -15.47 -48.30 8.06
CA LYS A 92 -14.55 -47.46 8.85
C LYS A 92 -13.34 -47.02 8.03
N ARG A 93 -12.71 -47.93 7.30
CA ARG A 93 -11.57 -47.63 6.43
C ARG A 93 -11.95 -46.61 5.35
N LYS A 94 -13.10 -46.79 4.71
CA LYS A 94 -13.64 -45.85 3.72
C LYS A 94 -13.86 -44.46 4.33
N LYS A 95 -14.47 -44.39 5.53
CA LYS A 95 -14.69 -43.11 6.22
C LYS A 95 -13.37 -42.41 6.54
N VAL A 96 -12.39 -43.13 7.08
CA VAL A 96 -11.05 -42.58 7.39
C VAL A 96 -10.36 -42.10 6.12
N LYS A 97 -10.42 -42.86 5.03
CA LYS A 97 -9.86 -42.45 3.75
C LYS A 97 -10.48 -41.14 3.24
N LEU A 98 -11.80 -41.02 3.26
CA LEU A 98 -12.50 -39.82 2.81
C LEU A 98 -12.19 -38.60 3.70
N ASP A 99 -12.11 -38.79 5.01
CA ASP A 99 -11.72 -37.72 5.95
C ASP A 99 -10.28 -37.24 5.69
N LEU A 100 -9.36 -38.18 5.45
CA LEU A 100 -7.96 -37.87 5.14
C LEU A 100 -7.82 -37.14 3.80
N GLU A 101 -8.49 -37.62 2.76
CA GLU A 101 -8.49 -36.97 1.43
C GLU A 101 -9.12 -35.57 1.48
N ALA A 102 -10.18 -35.38 2.27
CA ALA A 102 -10.80 -34.08 2.45
C ALA A 102 -9.87 -33.08 3.14
N ARG A 103 -9.13 -33.52 4.18
CA ARG A 103 -8.13 -32.69 4.84
C ARG A 103 -6.95 -32.36 3.95
N GLU A 104 -6.45 -33.33 3.18
CA GLU A 104 -5.35 -33.11 2.24
C GLU A 104 -5.76 -32.11 1.16
N ARG A 105 -6.98 -32.23 0.62
CA ARG A 105 -7.53 -31.25 -0.34
C ARG A 105 -7.68 -29.85 0.26
N GLN A 106 -8.15 -29.76 1.51
CA GLN A 106 -8.27 -28.47 2.19
C GLN A 106 -6.90 -27.82 2.43
N ALA A 107 -5.91 -28.58 2.90
CA ALA A 107 -4.55 -28.09 3.08
C ALA A 107 -3.94 -27.62 1.75
N GLN A 108 -4.10 -28.42 0.68
CA GLN A 108 -3.61 -28.05 -0.64
C GLN A 108 -4.31 -26.81 -1.21
N ALA A 109 -5.61 -26.66 -0.98
CA ALA A 109 -6.36 -25.47 -1.38
C ALA A 109 -5.84 -24.22 -0.64
N GLN A 110 -5.63 -24.32 0.68
CA GLN A 110 -5.05 -23.23 1.47
C GLN A 110 -3.64 -22.86 0.99
N GLU A 111 -2.77 -23.84 0.77
CA GLU A 111 -1.43 -23.59 0.22
C GLU A 111 -1.51 -22.88 -1.15
N SER A 112 -2.44 -23.29 -2.02
CA SER A 112 -2.62 -22.64 -3.32
C SER A 112 -3.15 -21.20 -3.21
N GLU A 113 -4.08 -20.95 -2.29
CA GLU A 113 -4.62 -19.60 -2.02
C GLU A 113 -3.52 -18.69 -1.46
N GLU A 114 -2.72 -19.17 -0.50
CA GLU A 114 -1.59 -18.45 0.08
C GLU A 114 -0.50 -18.14 -0.97
N GLU A 115 -0.21 -19.08 -1.89
CA GLU A 115 0.71 -18.85 -3.00
C GLU A 115 0.19 -17.78 -3.97
N GLU A 116 -1.11 -17.82 -4.32
CA GLU A 116 -1.74 -16.83 -5.18
C GLU A 116 -1.74 -15.45 -4.53
N GLU A 117 -2.05 -15.34 -3.23
CA GLU A 117 -1.98 -14.09 -2.48
C GLU A 117 -0.54 -13.56 -2.40
N SER A 118 0.44 -14.43 -2.17
CA SER A 118 1.87 -14.08 -2.19
C SER A 118 2.34 -13.59 -3.56
N ARG A 119 1.84 -14.17 -4.66
CA ARG A 119 2.11 -13.68 -6.01
C ARG A 119 1.47 -12.32 -6.24
N SER A 120 0.21 -12.18 -5.84
CA SER A 120 -0.56 -10.94 -5.97
C SER A 120 0.10 -9.78 -5.23
N THR A 121 0.46 -9.98 -3.97
CA THR A 121 1.18 -9.00 -3.14
C THR A 121 2.51 -8.62 -3.77
N ARG A 122 3.31 -9.59 -4.23
CA ARG A 122 4.58 -9.31 -4.94
C ARG A 122 4.38 -8.47 -6.21
N THR A 123 3.33 -8.75 -6.99
CA THR A 123 3.04 -7.94 -8.18
C THR A 123 2.62 -6.51 -7.84
N LEU A 124 1.83 -6.32 -6.77
CA LEU A 124 1.44 -5.00 -6.29
C LEU A 124 2.64 -4.21 -5.76
N GLU A 125 3.52 -4.85 -5.00
CA GLU A 125 4.75 -4.22 -4.50
C GLU A 125 5.64 -3.73 -5.64
N GLN A 126 5.81 -4.55 -6.68
CA GLN A 126 6.57 -4.16 -7.88
C GLN A 126 5.96 -2.94 -8.58
N GLU A 127 4.63 -2.90 -8.70
CA GLU A 127 3.96 -1.76 -9.32
C GLU A 127 4.04 -0.50 -8.45
N ILE A 128 3.92 -0.63 -7.13
CA ILE A 128 4.11 0.49 -6.18
C ILE A 128 5.54 1.04 -6.29
N GLU A 129 6.55 0.18 -6.32
CA GLU A 129 7.95 0.61 -6.44
C GLU A 129 8.18 1.34 -7.77
N ARG A 130 7.66 0.80 -8.86
CA ARG A 130 7.72 1.44 -10.17
C ARG A 130 7.08 2.84 -10.16
N LEU A 131 5.87 2.98 -9.61
CA LEU A 131 5.20 4.28 -9.51
C LEU A 131 5.96 5.26 -8.63
N ARG A 132 6.60 4.79 -7.55
CA ARG A 132 7.47 5.62 -6.70
C ARG A 132 8.69 6.10 -7.45
N GLU A 133 9.36 5.22 -8.20
CA GLU A 133 10.50 5.61 -9.03
C GLU A 133 10.11 6.61 -10.11
N GLU A 134 9.01 6.37 -10.82
CA GLU A 134 8.48 7.28 -11.85
C GLU A 134 8.15 8.66 -11.24
N GLY A 135 7.51 8.69 -10.07
CA GLY A 135 7.24 9.93 -9.33
C GLY A 135 8.52 10.64 -8.87
N SER A 136 9.53 9.90 -8.40
CA SER A 136 10.82 10.45 -7.98
C SER A 136 11.57 11.10 -9.15
N ARG A 137 11.59 10.44 -10.31
CA ARG A 137 12.23 10.97 -11.53
C ARG A 137 11.59 12.28 -11.98
N GLN A 138 10.26 12.33 -12.00
CA GLN A 138 9.54 13.55 -12.36
C GLN A 138 9.88 14.70 -11.41
N LEU A 139 9.93 14.44 -10.10
CA LEU A 139 10.29 15.46 -9.12
C LEU A 139 11.73 15.94 -9.29
N GLU A 140 12.68 15.03 -9.53
CA GLU A 140 14.08 15.38 -9.80
C GLU A 140 14.24 16.23 -11.07
N GLU A 141 13.53 15.88 -12.15
CA GLU A 141 13.52 16.65 -13.39
C GLU A 141 12.97 18.07 -13.16
N GLN A 142 11.85 18.20 -12.46
CA GLN A 142 11.28 19.50 -12.09
C GLN A 142 12.26 20.32 -11.24
N GLN A 143 12.88 19.72 -10.22
CA GLN A 143 13.88 20.39 -9.39
C GLN A 143 15.12 20.82 -10.19
N ARG A 144 15.52 20.03 -11.20
CA ARG A 144 16.65 20.35 -12.06
C ARG A 144 16.35 21.56 -12.93
N LEU A 145 15.18 21.59 -13.57
CA LEU A 145 14.73 22.72 -14.38
C LEU A 145 14.64 23.99 -13.56
N ILE A 146 14.04 23.93 -12.36
CA ILE A 146 13.97 25.07 -11.43
C ILE A 146 15.38 25.55 -11.06
N ARG A 147 16.29 24.64 -10.71
CA ARG A 147 17.68 25.00 -10.37
C ARG A 147 18.41 25.65 -11.54
N GLU A 148 18.21 25.15 -12.75
CA GLU A 148 18.82 25.69 -13.96
C GLU A 148 18.26 27.07 -14.30
N GLN A 149 16.95 27.28 -14.13
CA GLN A 149 16.31 28.57 -14.29
C GLN A 149 16.81 29.59 -13.25
N ILE A 150 16.95 29.22 -11.97
CA ILE A 150 17.55 30.07 -10.93
C ILE A 150 18.98 30.44 -11.30
N ARG A 151 19.77 29.48 -11.82
CA ARG A 151 21.14 29.72 -12.25
C ARG A 151 21.19 30.69 -13.44
N GLN A 152 20.36 30.48 -14.46
CA GLN A 152 20.29 31.37 -15.62
C GLN A 152 19.81 32.78 -15.23
N GLU A 153 18.81 32.89 -14.34
CA GLU A 153 18.36 34.18 -13.80
C GLU A 153 19.47 34.86 -13.00
N HIS A 154 20.22 34.11 -12.19
CA HIS A 154 21.38 34.62 -11.46
C HIS A 154 22.49 35.10 -12.40
N ASP A 155 22.83 34.30 -13.42
CA ASP A 155 23.84 34.63 -14.43
C ASP A 155 23.41 35.82 -15.28
N HIS A 156 22.13 35.92 -15.69
CA HIS A 156 21.59 37.10 -16.37
C HIS A 156 21.60 38.33 -15.47
N ARG A 157 21.33 38.19 -14.17
CA ARG A 157 21.41 39.29 -13.20
C ARG A 157 22.86 39.73 -12.98
N LEU A 158 23.81 38.81 -12.97
CA LEU A 158 25.23 39.10 -12.92
C LEU A 158 25.74 39.73 -14.21
N ARG A 159 25.30 39.24 -15.39
CA ARG A 159 25.68 39.77 -16.70
C ARG A 159 25.04 41.13 -16.97
N GLY A 160 23.79 41.34 -16.56
CA GLY A 160 23.14 42.65 -16.55
C GLY A 160 23.74 43.62 -15.52
N LYS A 161 24.39 43.12 -14.47
CA LYS A 161 25.28 43.92 -13.61
C LYS A 161 26.63 44.19 -14.28
N ALA A 162 27.20 43.23 -15.03
CA ALA A 162 28.47 43.34 -15.75
C ALA A 162 28.39 44.28 -16.97
N GLU A 163 27.31 44.22 -17.74
CA GLU A 163 27.02 45.11 -18.88
C GLU A 163 26.57 46.52 -18.42
N ASN A 164 26.09 46.68 -17.17
CA ASN A 164 25.94 47.99 -16.52
C ASN A 164 27.19 48.46 -15.75
N THR A 165 28.28 47.68 -15.73
CA THR A 165 29.57 48.10 -15.14
C THR A 165 30.62 48.48 -16.18
N GLU A 166 30.19 48.85 -17.38
CA GLU A 166 30.96 49.73 -18.26
C GLU A 166 30.18 51.03 -18.48
N GLY A 167 30.25 51.96 -17.52
CA GLY A 167 30.00 53.37 -17.84
C GLY A 167 29.56 54.34 -16.75
N GLN A 168 28.92 53.93 -15.65
CA GLN A 168 28.53 54.88 -14.60
C GLN A 168 28.63 54.24 -13.21
N GLY A 169 29.74 54.48 -12.51
CA GLY A 169 29.88 54.09 -11.11
C GLY A 169 28.73 54.66 -10.26
N THR A 170 28.35 53.92 -9.22
CA THR A 170 27.40 54.40 -8.21
C THR A 170 27.84 55.79 -7.72
N PRO A 171 26.96 56.80 -7.76
CA PRO A 171 27.32 58.16 -7.37
C PRO A 171 27.73 58.20 -5.90
N LYS A 172 28.90 58.79 -5.65
CA LYS A 172 29.42 58.99 -4.30
C LYS A 172 29.41 60.47 -3.98
N LEU A 173 28.86 60.80 -2.82
CA LEU A 173 28.82 62.16 -2.29
C LEU A 173 29.66 62.24 -1.03
N LYS A 174 30.38 63.35 -0.90
CA LYS A 174 31.05 63.75 0.34
C LYS A 174 30.17 64.71 1.11
N LEU A 175 29.93 64.36 2.35
CA LEU A 175 29.21 65.14 3.33
C LEU A 175 30.20 65.81 4.27
N LYS A 176 30.03 67.10 4.54
CA LYS A 176 30.88 67.86 5.47
C LYS A 176 30.04 68.79 6.34
N TRP A 177 30.23 68.72 7.64
CA TRP A 177 29.56 69.57 8.62
C TRP A 177 30.58 70.13 9.63
N LYS A 178 30.18 71.15 10.39
CA LYS A 178 31.04 71.67 11.46
C LYS A 178 30.98 70.70 12.64
N CYS A 179 32.14 70.36 13.19
CA CYS A 179 32.26 69.56 14.41
C CYS A 179 33.03 70.38 15.45
N LYS A 180 32.45 70.63 16.62
CA LYS A 180 33.17 71.21 17.76
C LYS A 180 34.04 70.12 18.39
N LYS A 181 35.26 70.47 18.81
CA LYS A 181 36.28 69.52 19.28
C LYS A 181 35.96 68.85 20.64
N GLU A 182 34.95 69.32 21.36
CA GLU A 182 34.60 68.87 22.73
C GLU A 182 33.22 68.20 22.84
N ASP A 183 32.64 67.71 21.74
CA ASP A 183 31.36 66.99 21.76
C ASP A 183 31.56 65.50 21.40
N GLU A 184 31.42 64.60 22.38
CA GLU A 184 31.41 63.14 22.16
C GLU A 184 30.28 62.71 21.19
N SER A 185 29.21 63.51 21.11
CA SER A 185 28.05 63.30 20.23
C SER A 185 28.24 63.80 18.79
N LYS A 186 29.48 63.92 18.30
CA LYS A 186 29.83 64.21 16.88
C LYS A 186 28.95 65.29 16.22
N SER A 187 28.61 66.32 17.00
CA SER A 187 27.79 67.46 16.58
C SER A 187 26.40 67.11 16.01
N GLY A 188 25.79 65.98 16.43
CA GLY A 188 24.41 65.58 16.11
C GLY A 188 24.23 64.70 14.87
N TYR A 189 25.29 64.47 14.09
CA TYR A 189 25.24 63.63 12.89
C TYR A 189 25.82 62.24 13.14
N SER A 190 24.99 61.34 13.66
CA SER A 190 25.30 59.91 13.72
C SER A 190 25.07 59.24 12.36
N LYS A 191 25.57 58.00 12.21
CA LYS A 191 25.33 57.18 11.01
C LYS A 191 23.83 57.05 10.74
N ASP A 192 23.03 56.83 11.78
CA ASP A 192 21.58 56.62 11.68
C ASP A 192 20.83 57.91 11.33
N VAL A 193 21.27 59.06 11.86
CA VAL A 193 20.68 60.37 11.53
C VAL A 193 20.94 60.71 10.06
N LEU A 194 22.18 60.54 9.60
CA LEU A 194 22.51 60.77 8.18
C LEU A 194 21.75 59.81 7.26
N LEU A 195 21.64 58.54 7.64
CA LEU A 195 20.89 57.55 6.87
C LEU A 195 19.40 57.93 6.79
N ARG A 196 18.79 58.35 7.91
CA ARG A 196 17.39 58.81 7.93
C ARG A 196 17.15 60.07 7.09
N LEU A 197 18.09 61.00 7.06
CA LEU A 197 18.00 62.21 6.21
C LEU A 197 18.10 61.83 4.73
N LEU A 198 19.08 61.00 4.38
CA LEU A 198 19.44 60.71 2.98
C LEU A 198 18.55 59.65 2.33
N GLN A 199 18.00 58.71 3.10
CA GLN A 199 17.10 57.67 2.59
C GLN A 199 15.77 58.23 2.05
N LYS A 200 15.43 59.49 2.38
CA LYS A 200 14.27 60.19 1.81
C LYS A 200 14.39 60.43 0.31
N TYR A 201 15.61 60.50 -0.22
CA TYR A 201 15.86 60.79 -1.64
C TYR A 201 16.09 59.52 -2.47
N GLY A 202 16.38 58.39 -1.83
CA GLY A 202 16.52 57.10 -2.47
C GLY A 202 17.30 56.08 -1.64
N GLU A 203 17.52 54.91 -2.22
CA GLU A 203 18.24 53.82 -1.57
C GLU A 203 19.74 54.17 -1.41
N VAL A 204 20.19 54.16 -0.17
CA VAL A 204 21.60 54.37 0.22
C VAL A 204 22.27 52.99 0.28
N LEU A 205 23.27 52.76 -0.58
CA LEU A 205 24.01 51.50 -0.63
C LEU A 205 25.06 51.42 0.49
N ASN A 206 25.83 52.49 0.67
CA ASN A 206 26.88 52.57 1.69
C ASN A 206 26.91 53.96 2.33
N LEU A 207 27.13 54.02 3.65
CA LEU A 207 27.35 55.26 4.38
C LEU A 207 28.48 55.08 5.39
N VAL A 208 29.56 55.83 5.20
CA VAL A 208 30.80 55.71 5.98
C VAL A 208 31.19 57.05 6.59
N LEU A 209 31.30 57.09 7.91
CA LEU A 209 31.82 58.24 8.66
C LEU A 209 33.36 58.21 8.65
N SER A 210 34.01 59.35 8.44
CA SER A 210 35.48 59.42 8.49
C SER A 210 35.97 59.36 9.93
N SER A 211 36.75 58.33 10.27
CA SER A 211 37.46 58.23 11.56
C SER A 211 38.65 59.20 11.65
N LYS A 212 39.24 59.58 10.51
CA LYS A 212 40.42 60.46 10.43
C LYS A 212 40.08 61.96 10.47
N LYS A 213 38.88 62.36 10.03
CA LYS A 213 38.43 63.76 9.97
C LYS A 213 37.02 63.87 10.56
N PRO A 214 36.85 64.30 11.82
CA PRO A 214 35.53 64.47 12.41
C PRO A 214 34.74 65.51 11.61
N GLY A 215 33.46 65.24 11.37
CA GLY A 215 32.61 66.11 10.55
C GLY A 215 32.63 65.82 9.05
N THR A 216 33.11 64.64 8.61
CA THR A 216 33.09 64.22 7.20
C THR A 216 32.53 62.81 7.05
N ALA A 217 31.69 62.59 6.03
CA ALA A 217 31.21 61.27 5.64
C ALA A 217 31.18 61.09 4.12
N VAL A 218 31.16 59.85 3.68
CA VAL A 218 30.95 59.46 2.28
C VAL A 218 29.70 58.60 2.21
N VAL A 219 28.82 58.94 1.28
CA VAL A 219 27.59 58.19 1.01
C VAL A 219 27.57 57.77 -0.45
N GLU A 220 27.13 56.54 -0.69
CA GLU A 220 26.95 55.92 -2.00
C GLU A 220 25.47 55.65 -2.20
N PHE A 221 24.90 56.19 -3.28
CA PHE A 221 23.49 55.99 -3.62
C PHE A 221 23.34 54.95 -4.72
N ALA A 222 22.21 54.24 -4.69
CA ALA A 222 21.87 53.27 -5.73
C ALA A 222 21.63 53.93 -7.10
N THR A 223 21.26 55.21 -7.14
CA THR A 223 20.96 55.93 -8.39
C THR A 223 21.51 57.36 -8.40
N VAL A 224 21.94 57.84 -9.58
CA VAL A 224 22.43 59.22 -9.82
C VAL A 224 21.36 60.25 -9.48
N LYS A 225 20.08 59.95 -9.79
CA LYS A 225 18.94 60.82 -9.48
C LYS A 225 18.73 61.02 -7.98
N ALA A 226 18.89 59.97 -7.17
CA ALA A 226 18.81 60.09 -5.71
C ALA A 226 19.94 60.96 -5.13
N ALA A 227 21.16 60.78 -5.66
CA ALA A 227 22.30 61.61 -5.28
C ALA A 227 22.11 63.09 -5.67
N GLU A 228 21.59 63.36 -6.86
CA GLU A 228 21.30 64.73 -7.32
C GLU A 228 20.25 65.42 -6.47
N LEU A 229 19.14 64.73 -6.16
CA LEU A 229 18.10 65.27 -5.29
C LEU A 229 18.62 65.56 -3.88
N ALA A 230 19.50 64.72 -3.34
CA ALA A 230 20.14 64.97 -2.05
C ALA A 230 21.03 66.22 -2.09
N VAL A 231 21.86 66.40 -3.14
CA VAL A 231 22.72 67.60 -3.28
C VAL A 231 21.90 68.88 -3.39
N GLN A 232 20.77 68.85 -4.09
CA GLN A 232 19.94 70.02 -4.33
C GLN A 232 19.07 70.41 -3.13
N ASN A 233 18.56 69.44 -2.36
CA ASN A 233 17.51 69.69 -1.37
C ASN A 233 17.96 69.53 0.08
N GLU A 234 19.05 68.80 0.36
CA GLU A 234 19.50 68.60 1.75
C GLU A 234 20.37 69.74 2.24
N VAL A 235 19.91 70.37 3.32
CA VAL A 235 20.62 71.43 4.05
C VAL A 235 21.14 70.90 5.40
N GLY A 236 20.71 69.70 5.81
CA GLY A 236 21.04 69.10 7.11
C GLY A 236 20.16 69.59 8.27
N LEU A 237 20.63 69.39 9.48
CA LEU A 237 20.04 69.87 10.73
C LEU A 237 20.08 71.41 10.79
N VAL A 238 19.00 72.01 11.28
CA VAL A 238 18.79 73.47 11.37
C VAL A 238 19.93 74.18 12.11
N ASP A 239 20.44 73.57 13.18
CA ASP A 239 21.49 74.14 14.03
C ASP A 239 22.91 73.95 13.48
N ASN A 240 23.10 73.05 12.50
CA ASN A 240 24.41 72.73 11.95
C ASN A 240 24.29 72.27 10.49
N PRO A 241 24.33 73.18 9.51
CA PRO A 241 24.08 72.83 8.12
C PRO A 241 25.12 71.87 7.56
N LEU A 242 24.65 70.95 6.71
CA LEU A 242 25.43 69.95 6.02
C LEU A 242 25.80 70.44 4.62
N LYS A 243 27.08 70.35 4.26
CA LYS A 243 27.55 70.62 2.90
C LYS A 243 27.77 69.32 2.15
N ILE A 244 27.10 69.17 1.01
CA ILE A 244 27.18 67.99 0.15
C ILE A 244 27.95 68.35 -1.13
N SER A 245 28.89 67.49 -1.54
CA SER A 245 29.68 67.67 -2.76
C SER A 245 29.88 66.35 -3.48
N TRP A 246 29.88 66.38 -4.81
CA TRP A 246 30.15 65.20 -5.64
C TRP A 246 31.60 64.73 -5.44
N LEU A 247 31.79 63.42 -5.25
CA LEU A 247 33.09 62.76 -5.33
C LEU A 247 33.24 62.02 -6.65
N GLU A 248 32.24 61.22 -7.01
CA GLU A 248 32.22 60.39 -8.22
C GLU A 248 30.78 60.34 -8.77
N GLY A 249 30.63 60.30 -10.09
CA GLY A 249 29.32 60.13 -10.75
C GLY A 249 28.48 61.40 -10.92
N GLN A 250 29.11 62.59 -11.04
CA GLN A 250 28.39 63.83 -11.31
C GLN A 250 27.70 63.77 -12.69
N PRO A 251 26.38 64.04 -12.77
CA PRO A 251 25.67 63.97 -14.04
C PRO A 251 26.18 65.05 -15.01
N GLN A 252 26.74 64.61 -16.15
CA GLN A 252 26.96 65.48 -17.31
C GLN A 252 25.59 65.73 -17.94
N GLY A 253 25.14 67.00 -17.95
CA GLY A 253 23.80 67.34 -18.41
C GLY A 253 23.61 67.17 -19.91
N ALA A 254 22.57 66.44 -20.32
CA ALA A 254 21.74 66.73 -21.50
C ALA A 254 20.58 65.72 -21.69
N VAL A 255 19.35 66.21 -21.49
CA VAL A 255 18.15 66.01 -22.33
C VAL A 255 17.55 64.60 -22.50
N GLY A 256 16.60 64.30 -21.60
CA GLY A 256 15.22 63.90 -21.88
C GLY A 256 14.88 62.93 -23.04
N ARG A 257 14.36 61.76 -22.68
CA ARG A 257 13.17 61.20 -23.36
C ARG A 257 12.36 60.29 -22.45
N SER A 258 11.17 60.79 -22.12
CA SER A 258 10.01 60.09 -21.58
C SER A 258 9.46 59.08 -22.58
N HIS A 259 9.06 57.89 -22.12
CA HIS A 259 7.78 57.30 -22.54
C HIS A 259 7.17 56.45 -21.42
N SER A 260 5.94 56.83 -21.11
CA SER A 260 4.92 56.18 -20.30
C SER A 260 4.44 54.87 -20.90
N GLY A 261 4.04 53.91 -20.05
CA GLY A 261 3.33 52.71 -20.48
C GLY A 261 2.79 51.88 -19.32
N LEU A 262 1.85 52.44 -18.55
CA LEU A 262 0.98 51.66 -17.67
C LEU A 262 0.03 50.82 -18.53
N SER A 263 0.17 49.49 -18.51
CA SER A 263 -0.86 48.57 -18.99
C SER A 263 -1.47 47.79 -17.83
N LYS A 264 -2.70 48.15 -17.50
CA LYS A 264 -3.63 47.32 -16.71
C LYS A 264 -3.83 45.98 -17.43
N GLY A 265 -3.55 44.88 -16.74
CA GLY A 265 -3.82 43.53 -17.20
C GLY A 265 -3.94 42.60 -16.00
N SER A 266 -5.17 42.46 -15.50
CA SER A 266 -5.56 41.44 -14.53
C SER A 266 -5.42 40.06 -15.16
N VAL A 267 -4.31 39.38 -14.89
CA VAL A 267 -4.17 37.94 -15.08
C VAL A 267 -3.43 37.43 -13.85
N LEU A 268 -4.09 36.59 -13.05
CA LEU A 268 -3.51 35.98 -11.85
C LEU A 268 -2.15 35.37 -12.23
N SER A 269 -1.09 35.79 -11.56
CA SER A 269 0.26 35.31 -11.85
C SER A 269 0.33 33.81 -11.55
N GLU A 270 1.07 33.06 -12.35
CA GLU A 270 1.35 31.63 -12.14
C GLU A 270 1.86 31.35 -10.71
N ARG A 271 2.63 32.30 -10.14
CA ARG A 271 3.06 32.31 -8.74
C ARG A 271 1.93 32.34 -7.72
N ASP A 272 0.84 33.04 -8.02
CA ASP A 272 -0.33 33.11 -7.13
C ASP A 272 -1.10 31.78 -7.15
N TYR A 273 -1.11 31.09 -8.29
CA TYR A 273 -1.74 29.77 -8.44
C TYR A 273 -0.93 28.68 -7.73
N GLU A 274 0.39 28.68 -7.89
CA GLU A 274 1.31 27.79 -7.17
C GLU A 274 1.22 27.99 -5.66
N SER A 275 1.21 29.25 -5.20
CA SER A 275 1.07 29.58 -3.78
C SER A 275 -0.27 29.08 -3.22
N LEU A 276 -1.36 29.20 -3.99
CA LEU A 276 -2.68 28.71 -3.59
C LEU A 276 -2.74 27.17 -3.52
N VAL A 277 -2.12 26.48 -4.49
CA VAL A 277 -2.05 25.01 -4.53
C VAL A 277 -1.21 24.48 -3.37
N MET A 278 -0.05 25.09 -3.09
CA MET A 278 0.81 24.73 -1.96
C MET A 278 0.14 24.98 -0.61
N MET A 279 -0.65 26.06 -0.49
CA MET A 279 -1.47 26.31 0.71
C MET A 279 -2.52 25.22 0.92
N ARG A 280 -3.22 24.80 -0.14
CA ARG A 280 -4.23 23.73 -0.07
C ARG A 280 -3.63 22.36 0.25
N MET A 281 -2.46 22.04 -0.32
CA MET A 281 -1.74 20.81 -0.01
C MET A 281 -1.28 20.77 1.45
N ARG A 282 -0.79 21.89 1.99
CA ARG A 282 -0.42 22.01 3.41
C ARG A 282 -1.64 21.78 4.32
N GLN A 283 -2.77 22.42 4.03
CA GLN A 283 -4.00 22.25 4.80
C GLN A 283 -4.54 20.81 4.74
N ALA A 284 -4.40 20.13 3.60
CA ALA A 284 -4.79 18.73 3.45
C ALA A 284 -3.89 17.79 4.30
N ALA A 285 -2.57 18.02 4.28
CA ALA A 285 -1.62 17.25 5.07
C ALA A 285 -1.84 17.44 6.59
N GLU A 286 -2.07 18.67 7.05
CA GLU A 286 -2.37 18.95 8.46
C GLU A 286 -3.67 18.27 8.91
N ARG A 287 -4.71 18.25 8.06
CA ARG A 287 -5.95 17.51 8.34
C ARG A 287 -5.71 16.01 8.46
N GLN A 288 -4.91 15.43 7.58
CA GLN A 288 -4.59 14.00 7.63
C GLN A 288 -3.82 13.63 8.90
N GLN A 289 -2.87 14.48 9.33
CA GLN A 289 -2.14 14.29 10.58
C GLN A 289 -3.04 14.38 11.81
N LEU A 290 -3.99 15.32 11.82
CA LEU A 290 -4.96 15.45 12.92
C LEU A 290 -5.85 14.21 13.02
N ILE A 291 -6.33 13.70 11.87
CA ILE A 291 -7.15 12.48 11.80
C ILE A 291 -6.36 11.26 12.28
N ALA A 292 -5.11 11.12 11.84
CA ALA A 292 -4.24 10.02 12.26
C ALA A 292 -3.96 10.07 13.78
N ARG A 293 -3.78 11.26 14.33
CA ARG A 293 -3.57 11.46 15.77
C ARG A 293 -4.83 11.13 16.59
N MET A 294 -6.01 11.56 16.14
CA MET A 294 -7.27 11.18 16.80
C MET A 294 -7.50 9.67 16.76
N GLN A 295 -7.17 9.01 15.63
CA GLN A 295 -7.28 7.54 15.53
C GLN A 295 -6.29 6.78 16.42
N GLN A 296 -5.13 7.36 16.73
CA GLN A 296 -4.20 6.82 17.71
C GLN A 296 -4.71 7.03 19.15
N GLU A 297 -5.20 8.22 19.47
CA GLU A 297 -5.77 8.53 20.78
C GLU A 297 -7.05 7.70 21.07
N ASP A 298 -7.86 7.38 20.06
CA ASP A 298 -9.01 6.47 20.19
C ASP A 298 -8.61 4.98 20.36
N GLN A 299 -7.42 4.59 19.87
CA GLN A 299 -6.87 3.24 20.06
C GLN A 299 -6.16 3.07 21.41
N GLU A 300 -5.56 4.14 21.92
CA GLU A 300 -4.97 4.21 23.27
C GLU A 300 -6.01 4.74 24.27
N GLY A 301 -7.03 3.92 24.58
CA GLY A 301 -8.02 4.24 25.60
C GLY A 301 -7.39 4.60 26.97
N PRO A 302 -8.06 5.41 27.81
CA PRO A 302 -7.43 6.08 28.94
C PRO A 302 -6.82 5.08 29.93
N PRO A 303 -5.63 5.37 30.50
CA PRO A 303 -5.03 4.52 31.52
C PRO A 303 -5.94 4.51 32.75
N THR A 304 -6.17 3.29 33.26
CA THR A 304 -7.06 2.96 34.37
C THR A 304 -6.55 3.51 35.70
#